data_AF-A0A519Q6U3-F1
#
_entry.id   AF-A0A519Q6U3-F1
#
_cell.length_a   1.000
_cell.length_b   1.000
_cell.length_c   1.000
_cell.angle_alpha   90.00
_cell.angle_beta   90.00
_cell.angle_gamma   90.00
#
_symmetry.space_group_name_H-M   'P 1'
#
loop_
_entity.id
_entity.type
_entity.pdbx_description
1 polymer ?
#
loop_
_entity_poly.entity_id
_entity_poly.type
_entity_poly.pdbx_seq_one_letter_code
_entity_poly.pdbx_strand_id
1 'polypeptide(L)' 'MVSEAPPFWWTKADWRVWALSPVSFVYGAVSGRRMAKSKRAQAPLPVICVGNFTVGG' A
#
# COMPACT_ATOMS: atom_id res chain seq x y z
N MET A 1 13.10 -21.69 4.84
CA MET A 1 13.08 -20.44 5.62
C MET A 1 12.92 -19.28 4.63
N VAL A 2 11.67 -18.95 4.28
CA VAL A 2 11.36 -17.75 3.48
C VAL A 2 11.07 -16.66 4.52
N SER A 3 12.12 -16.19 5.20
CA SER A 3 11.99 -15.27 6.33
C SER A 3 12.52 -13.87 6.02
N GLU A 4 13.08 -13.67 4.84
CA GLU A 4 13.68 -12.40 4.45
C GLU A 4 12.79 -11.74 3.40
N ALA A 5 12.48 -10.46 3.62
CA ALA A 5 11.79 -9.65 2.63
C ALA A 5 12.57 -9.74 1.30
N PRO A 6 11.89 -9.94 0.17
CA PRO A 6 12.57 -10.04 -1.11
C PRO A 6 13.55 -8.87 -1.32
N PRO A 7 14.78 -9.14 -1.81
CA PRO A 7 15.84 -8.13 -1.83
C PRO A 7 15.48 -6.88 -2.65
N PHE A 8 14.53 -7.00 -3.60
CA PHE A 8 14.07 -5.87 -4.40
C PHE A 8 13.44 -4.74 -3.57
N TRP A 9 12.96 -5.00 -2.34
CA TRP A 9 12.43 -3.96 -1.45
C TRP A 9 13.50 -2.95 -1.03
N TRP A 10 14.77 -3.36 -1.03
CA TRP A 10 15.91 -2.54 -0.61
C TRP A 10 16.79 -2.09 -1.78
N THR A 11 16.44 -2.47 -3.00
CA THR A 11 17.16 -2.04 -4.21
C THR A 11 16.75 -0.64 -4.65
N LYS A 12 17.68 0.10 -5.24
CA LYS A 12 17.38 1.40 -5.85
C LYS A 12 16.43 1.23 -7.04
N ALA A 13 15.58 2.22 -7.27
CA ALA A 13 14.67 2.24 -8.39
C ALA A 13 15.42 2.19 -9.73
N ASP A 14 15.00 1.28 -10.60
CA ASP A 14 15.49 1.14 -11.97
C ASP A 14 14.41 1.54 -12.99
N TRP A 15 14.70 1.35 -14.28
CA TRP A 15 13.76 1.69 -15.35
C TRP A 15 12.41 0.97 -15.26
N ARG A 16 12.35 -0.22 -14.64
CA ARG A 16 11.12 -0.99 -14.47
C ARG A 16 10.15 -0.26 -13.54
N VAL A 17 10.69 0.35 -12.48
CA VAL A 17 9.91 1.19 -11.55
C VAL A 17 9.34 2.39 -12.29
N TRP A 18 10.15 3.06 -13.11
CA TRP A 18 9.70 4.21 -13.90
C TRP A 18 8.64 3.83 -14.93
N ALA A 19 8.79 2.69 -15.60
CA ALA A 19 7.79 2.18 -16.55
C ALA A 19 6.44 1.88 -15.88
N LEU A 20 6.46 1.41 -14.63
CA LEU A 20 5.25 1.12 -13.85
C LEU A 20 4.69 2.34 -13.10
N SER A 21 5.46 3.42 -12.96
CA SER A 21 5.08 4.61 -12.20
C SER A 21 3.73 5.24 -12.60
N PRO A 22 3.33 5.30 -13.89
CA PRO A 22 2.03 5.87 -14.26
C PRO A 22 0.87 5.01 -13.76
N VAL A 23 1.01 3.67 -13.81
CA VAL A 23 0.00 2.72 -13.33
C VAL A 23 -0.12 2.83 -11.82
N SER A 24 1.01 2.88 -11.11
CA SER A 24 1.06 3.08 -9.66
C SER A 24 0.41 4.39 -9.24
N PHE A 25 0.60 5.47 -10.01
CA PHE A 25 -0.02 6.76 -9.75
C PHE A 25 -1.56 6.68 -9.84
N VAL A 26 -2.09 6.07 -10.91
CA VAL A 26 -3.54 5.88 -11.07
C VAL A 26 -4.11 5.07 -9.91
N TYR A 27 -3.45 3.96 -9.55
CA TYR A 27 -3.86 3.14 -8.40
C TYR A 27 -3.86 3.94 -7.09
N GLY A 28 -2.79 4.70 -6.83
CA GLY A 28 -2.66 5.58 -5.65
C GLY A 28 -3.76 6.64 -5.58
N ALA A 29 -4.09 7.27 -6.70
CA ALA A 29 -5.17 8.26 -6.77
C ALA A 29 -6.55 7.65 -6.48
N VAL A 30 -6.87 6.48 -7.06
CA VAL A 30 -8.15 5.80 -6.84
C VAL A 30 -8.28 5.30 -5.40
N SER A 31 -7.24 4.63 -4.88
CA SER A 31 -7.21 4.14 -3.50
C SER A 31 -7.33 5.28 -2.50
N GLY A 32 -6.56 6.36 -2.67
CA GLY A 32 -6.64 7.57 -1.86
C GLY A 32 -8.04 8.19 -1.85
N ARG A 33 -8.65 8.32 -3.04
CA ARG A 33 -10.02 8.81 -3.17
C ARG A 33 -11.03 7.91 -2.44
N ARG A 34 -10.88 6.59 -2.54
CA ARG A 34 -11.76 5.62 -1.83
C ARG A 34 -11.62 5.75 -0.32
N MET A 35 -10.41 5.83 0.20
CA MET A 35 -10.17 5.99 1.64
C MET A 35 -10.77 7.29 2.18
N ALA A 36 -10.61 8.41 1.44
CA ALA A 36 -11.13 9.70 1.86
C ALA A 36 -12.67 9.79 1.81
N LYS A 37 -13.31 9.09 0.86
CA LYS A 37 -14.76 9.20 0.62
C LYS A 37 -15.59 8.03 1.14
N SER A 38 -14.97 6.98 1.64
CA SER A 38 -15.70 5.81 2.14
C SER A 38 -16.55 6.16 3.37
N LYS A 39 -17.73 5.54 3.45
CA LYS A 39 -18.59 5.64 4.65
C LYS A 39 -17.89 4.91 5.79
N ARG A 40 -17.69 5.61 6.91
CA ARG A 40 -17.11 5.02 8.13
C ARG A 40 -18.20 4.29 8.90
N ALA A 41 -17.93 3.03 9.27
CA ALA A 41 -18.76 2.31 10.22
C ALA A 41 -18.45 2.82 11.64
N GLN A 42 -19.48 2.99 12.46
CA GLN A 42 -19.30 3.26 13.88
C GLN A 42 -19.28 1.92 14.63
N ALA A 43 -18.23 1.72 15.41
CA ALA A 43 -18.14 0.58 16.33
C ALA A 43 -18.64 1.02 17.72
N PRO A 44 -19.45 0.20 18.41
CA PRO A 44 -19.94 0.52 19.75
C PRO A 44 -18.86 0.38 20.85
N LEU A 45 -17.66 -0.09 20.48
CA LEU A 45 -16.51 -0.34 21.36
C LEU A 45 -15.23 0.22 20.74
N PRO A 46 -14.17 0.46 21.53
CA PRO A 46 -12.87 0.88 21.01
C PRO A 46 -12.27 -0.16 20.04
N VAL A 47 -11.76 0.32 18.90
CA VAL A 47 -11.10 -0.51 17.87
C VAL A 47 -9.71 0.04 17.58
N ILE A 48 -8.72 -0.85 17.55
CA ILE A 48 -7.36 -0.54 17.09
C ILE A 48 -7.17 -1.19 15.73
N CYS A 49 -6.89 -0.37 14.71
CA CYS A 49 -6.54 -0.86 13.38
C CYS A 49 -5.02 -1.08 13.29
N VAL A 50 -4.61 -2.31 12.99
CA VAL A 50 -3.21 -2.65 12.72
C VAL A 50 -3.08 -3.04 11.25
N GLY A 51 -2.16 -2.42 10.52
CA GLY A 51 -1.95 -2.69 9.10
C GLY A 51 -0.66 -2.07 8.57
N ASN A 52 -0.25 -2.50 7.37
CA ASN A 52 0.90 -2.00 6.63
C ASN A 52 0.44 -1.37 5.31
N PHE A 53 1.18 -0.36 4.83
CA PHE A 53 0.97 0.29 3.55
C PHE A 53 1.58 -0.49 2.38
N THR A 54 2.59 -1.32 2.65
CA THR A 54 3.24 -2.17 1.65
C THR A 54 2.77 -3.61 1.77
N VAL A 55 2.79 -4.32 0.64
CA VAL A 55 2.69 -5.78 0.62
C VAL A 55 4.05 -6.38 0.97
N GLY A 56 4.11 -7.59 1.52
CA GLY A 56 5.38 -8.30 1.71
C GLY A 56 6.04 -8.17 3.09
N GLY A 57 5.52 -7.32 3.98
CA GLY A 57 5.88 -7.31 5.42
C GLY A 57 7.23 -6.70 5.70
#